data_AF-A0A3N5HK97-F1
#
_entry.id   AF-A0A3N5HK97-F1
#
_cell.length_a   1.000
_cell.length_b   1.000
_cell.length_c   1.000
_cell.angle_alpha   90.00
_cell.angle_beta   90.00
_cell.angle_gamma   90.00
#
_symmetry.space_group_name_H-M   'P 1'
#
loop_
_entity.id
_entity.type
_entity.pdbx_description
1 polymer ?
#
loop_
_entity_poly.entity_id
_entity_poly.type
_entity_poly.pdbx_seq_one_letter_code
_entity_poly.pdbx_strand_id
1 'polypeptide(L)' 'MAKKMKILFIAHRIPYPPNKGDKIRSYHELAALAERHTVWLACLADQAEDLGHVKT' A
#
# COMPACT_ATOMS: atom_id res chain seq x y z
N MET A 1 18.59 -11.74 -14.40
CA MET A 1 17.75 -11.42 -13.23
C MET A 1 17.32 -9.96 -13.32
N ALA A 2 16.05 -9.65 -13.08
CA ALA A 2 15.57 -8.27 -13.08
C ALA A 2 16.09 -7.52 -11.83
N LYS A 3 16.46 -6.25 -11.98
CA LYS A 3 16.96 -5.40 -10.88
C LYS A 3 15.83 -5.14 -9.88
N LYS A 4 16.06 -5.44 -8.60
CA LYS A 4 15.14 -5.08 -7.51
C LYS A 4 15.25 -3.58 -7.22
N MET A 5 14.15 -2.85 -7.40
CA MET A 5 14.09 -1.39 -7.18
C MET A 5 13.48 -1.04 -5.83
N LYS A 6 13.78 0.17 -5.33
CA LYS A 6 13.09 0.78 -4.20
C LYS A 6 12.03 1.73 -4.74
N ILE A 7 10.77 1.48 -4.44
CA ILE A 7 9.62 2.25 -4.95
C ILE A 7 8.94 2.92 -3.76
N LEU A 8 8.65 4.22 -3.87
CA LEU A 8 7.75 4.94 -2.96
C LEU A 8 6.37 5.01 -3.63
N PHE A 9 5.41 4.30 -3.07
CA PHE A 9 4.02 4.28 -3.51
C PHE A 9 3.22 5.27 -2.67
N ILE A 10 2.63 6.28 -3.31
CA ILE A 10 1.83 7.31 -2.64
C ILE A 10 0.35 7.05 -2.94
N ALA A 11 -0.45 6.82 -1.90
CA ALA A 11 -1.89 6.60 -2.02
C ALA A 11 -2.69 7.66 -1.26
N HIS A 12 -3.93 7.89 -1.69
CA HIS A 12 -4.81 8.86 -1.04
C HIS A 12 -5.23 8.46 0.39
N ARG A 13 -5.36 7.16 0.66
CA ARG A 13 -5.71 6.58 1.96
C ARG A 13 -5.11 5.20 2.13
N ILE A 14 -5.21 4.62 3.32
CA ILE A 14 -4.69 3.28 3.59
C ILE A 14 -5.41 2.26 2.67
N PRO A 15 -4.68 1.49 1.83
CA PRO A 15 -5.26 0.55 0.87
C PRO A 15 -5.77 -0.74 1.54
N TYR A 16 -5.58 -0.88 2.85
CA TYR A 16 -6.06 -2.00 3.67
C TYR A 16 -7.14 -1.54 4.66
N PRO A 17 -8.13 -2.38 4.99
CA PRO A 17 -8.52 -3.60 4.26
C PRO A 17 -9.11 -3.25 2.87
N PRO A 18 -8.90 -4.10 1.83
CA PRO A 18 -9.35 -3.84 0.46
C PRO A 18 -10.86 -4.10 0.30
N ASN A 19 -11.70 -3.31 0.97
CA ASN A 19 -13.15 -3.47 1.03
C ASN A 19 -13.93 -2.50 0.11
N LYS A 20 -13.26 -1.49 -0.45
CA LYS A 20 -13.84 -0.48 -1.36
C LYS A 20 -12.99 -0.37 -2.62
N GLY A 21 -13.60 0.02 -3.74
CA GLY A 21 -12.96 -0.01 -5.06
C GLY A 21 -11.64 0.75 -5.13
N ASP A 22 -11.54 1.90 -4.44
CA ASP A 22 -10.30 2.67 -4.30
C ASP A 22 -9.23 1.91 -3.51
N LYS A 23 -9.59 1.30 -2.37
CA LYS A 23 -8.67 0.46 -1.56
C LYS A 23 -8.23 -0.80 -2.32
N ILE A 24 -9.15 -1.48 -3.02
CA ILE A 24 -8.90 -2.71 -3.78
C ILE A 24 -7.83 -2.47 -4.86
N ARG A 25 -7.98 -1.41 -5.66
CA ARG A 25 -7.01 -1.11 -6.73
C ARG A 25 -5.62 -0.89 -6.17
N SER A 26 -5.47 0.06 -5.25
CA SER A 26 -4.16 0.40 -4.68
C SER A 26 -3.53 -0.77 -3.92
N TYR A 27 -4.34 -1.64 -3.29
CA TYR A 27 -3.86 -2.86 -2.64
C TYR A 27 -3.24 -3.84 -3.64
N HIS A 28 -3.94 -4.15 -4.75
CA HIS A 28 -3.43 -5.09 -5.75
C HIS A 28 -2.22 -4.54 -6.52
N GLU A 29 -2.19 -3.24 -6.80
CA GLU A 29 -1.01 -2.58 -7.39
C GLU A 29 0.21 -2.71 -6.47
N LEU A 30 0.04 -2.41 -5.18
CA LEU A 30 1.12 -2.53 -4.20
C LEU A 30 1.59 -3.98 -4.04
N ALA A 31 0.67 -4.95 -3.99
CA ALA A 31 1.00 -6.37 -3.91
C ALA A 31 1.83 -6.84 -5.12
N ALA A 32 1.39 -6.50 -6.34
CA ALA A 32 2.09 -6.86 -7.56
C ALA A 32 3.50 -6.23 -7.64
N LEU A 33 3.65 -4.99 -7.19
CA LEU A 33 4.96 -4.33 -7.12
C LEU A 33 5.87 -4.98 -6.06
N ALA A 34 5.31 -5.35 -4.90
CA ALA A 34 6.05 -5.96 -3.81
C ALA A 34 6.57 -7.37 -4.13
N GLU A 35 5.96 -8.09 -5.06
CA GLU A 35 6.47 -9.38 -5.56
C GLU A 35 7.89 -9.27 -6.14
N ARG A 36 8.23 -8.12 -6.72
CA ARG A 36 9.47 -7.93 -7.50
C ARG A 36 10.37 -6.82 -6.96
N HIS A 37 9.84 -5.94 -6.12
CA HIS A 37 10.49 -4.72 -5.67
C HIS A 37 10.33 -4.50 -4.17
N THR A 38 11.17 -3.64 -3.59
CA THR A 38 10.96 -3.15 -2.23
C THR A 38 10.07 -1.92 -2.32
N VAL A 39 8.85 -2.01 -1.81
CA VAL A 39 7.85 -0.94 -1.89
C VAL A 39 7.66 -0.33 -0.51
N TRP A 40 7.74 1.00 -0.44
CA TRP A 40 7.39 1.81 0.73
C TRP A 40 6.05 2.48 0.45
N LEU A 41 5.09 2.38 1.36
CA LEU A 41 3.79 3.02 1.23
C LEU A 41 3.76 4.30 2.06
N ALA A 42 3.35 5.41 1.43
CA ALA A 42 2.98 6.64 2.11
C ALA A 42 1.52 6.98 1.77
N CYS A 43 0.68 7.15 2.78
CA CYS A 43 -0.71 7.52 2.61
C CYS A 43 -1.21 8.26 3.84
N LEU A 44 -2.29 9.02 3.67
CA LEU A 44 -2.98 9.64 4.80
C LEU A 44 -3.79 8.57 5.55
N ALA A 45 -3.77 8.64 6.89
CA ALA A 45 -4.70 7.87 7.72
C ALA A 45 -6.04 8.61 7.67
N ASP A 46 -6.97 8.10 6.88
CA ASP A 46 -8.24 8.79 6.58
C ASP A 46 -9.30 8.49 7.66
N GLN A 47 -9.17 7.35 8.36
CA GLN A 47 -10.04 6.96 9.47
C GLN A 47 -9.27 6.60 10.74
N ALA A 48 -9.85 6.80 11.92
CA ALA A 48 -9.22 6.45 13.19
C ALA A 48 -8.92 4.94 13.28
N GLU A 49 -9.76 4.12 12.65
CA GLU A 49 -9.55 2.66 12.53
C GLU A 49 -8.30 2.28 11.73
N ASP A 50 -7.81 3.14 10.84
CA ASP A 50 -6.64 2.88 10.00
C ASP A 50 -5.33 2.79 10.83
N LEU A 51 -5.29 3.42 12.01
CA LEU A 51 -4.15 3.37 12.93
C LEU A 51 -3.98 1.99 13.59
N GLY A 52 -5.04 1.16 13.65
CA GLY A 52 -4.99 -0.17 14.26
C GLY A 52 -4.22 -1.21 13.45
N HIS A 53 -3.92 -0.93 12.18
CA HIS A 53 -3.19 -1.83 11.27
C HIS A 53 -1.71 -1.46 11.11
N VAL A 54 -1.27 -0.36 11.72
CA VAL A 54 0.13 0.01 11.80
C VAL A 54 0.76 -0.78 12.95
N LYS A 55 1.40 -1.92 12.65
CA LYS A 55 2.29 -2.55 13.64
C LYS A 55 3.60 -1.76 13.68
N THR A 56 3.84 -1.14 14.83
CA THR A 56 5.14 -0.55 15.20
C THR A 56 6.26 -1.56 15.17
#